data_AF-A0A924NS35-F1
#
_entry.id   AF-A0A924NS35-F1
#
_cell.length_a   1.000
_cell.length_b   1.000
_cell.length_c   1.000
_cell.angle_alpha   90.00
_cell.angle_beta   90.00
_cell.angle_gamma   90.00
#
_symmetry.space_group_name_H-M   'P 1'
#
loop_
_entity.id
_entity.type
_entity.pdbx_description
1 polymer ?
#
loop_
_entity_poly.entity_id
_entity_poly.type
_entity_poly.pdbx_seq_one_letter_code
_entity_poly.pdbx_strand_id
1 'polypeptide(L)'
;MQAPSELQGELQGFLDTISIARQPIVDAQRTIVAYELFNLNRAVHEHSSASDLSLALNAVAQSGAPLWASHHDLFLNTVPQGLVGDHWEFLPAKHIVVKVRHLPGHNPQAIADTAVALANLKQRGFRLCLHHT
;
A
#
# COMPACT_ATOMS: atom_id res chain seq x y z
N MET A 1 29.46 24.48 11.04
CA MET A 1 28.15 25.02 10.60
C MET A 1 27.15 23.89 10.75
N GLN A 2 26.43 23.86 11.86
CA GLN A 2 25.53 22.77 12.26
C GLN A 2 24.13 23.14 11.75
N ALA A 3 23.45 22.23 11.05
CA ALA A 3 22.08 22.48 10.62
C ALA A 3 21.18 22.73 11.85
N PRO A 4 20.17 23.63 11.77
CA PRO A 4 19.29 23.94 12.90
C PRO A 4 18.61 22.68 13.43
N SER A 5 18.67 22.46 14.74
CA SER A 5 18.03 21.35 15.46
C SER A 5 16.51 21.30 15.31
N GLU A 6 15.88 22.41 14.88
CA GLU A 6 14.45 22.50 14.59
C GLU A 6 14.06 21.74 13.31
N LEU A 7 14.90 21.77 12.27
CA LEU A 7 14.70 20.98 11.04
C LEU A 7 14.85 19.47 11.29
N GLN A 8 15.68 19.10 12.27
CA GLN A 8 15.80 17.71 12.72
C GLN A 8 14.55 17.27 13.51
N GLY A 9 14.01 18.14 14.37
CA GLY A 9 12.76 17.88 15.10
C GLY A 9 11.52 17.77 14.21
N GLU A 10 11.42 18.56 13.14
CA GLU A 10 10.33 18.47 12.17
C GLU A 10 10.44 17.20 11.29
N LEU A 11 11.66 16.79 10.90
CA LEU A 11 11.88 15.49 10.23
C LEU A 11 11.58 14.31 11.18
N GLN A 12 11.90 14.45 12.47
CA GLN A 12 11.60 13.45 13.50
C GLN A 12 10.09 13.34 13.77
N GLY A 13 9.35 14.46 13.73
CA GLY A 13 7.90 14.51 13.86
C GLY A 13 7.13 14.16 12.58
N PHE A 14 7.71 14.34 11.39
CA PHE A 14 7.13 13.83 10.14
C PHE A 14 7.28 12.30 10.02
N LEU A 15 8.29 11.75 10.69
CA LEU A 15 8.41 10.32 11.00
C LEU A 15 7.59 9.91 12.25
N ASP A 16 6.60 10.73 12.66
CA ASP A 16 5.55 10.26 13.57
C ASP A 16 5.00 8.97 13.00
N THR A 17 5.26 7.93 13.76
CA THR A 17 5.52 6.60 13.26
C THR A 17 4.23 6.11 12.62
N ILE A 18 4.20 5.97 11.29
CA ILE A 18 3.09 5.26 10.64
C ILE A 18 3.06 3.89 11.30
N SER A 19 2.05 3.68 12.14
CA SER A 19 1.86 2.44 12.86
C SER A 19 1.19 1.46 11.89
N ILE A 20 1.97 0.49 11.43
CA ILE A 20 1.54 -0.48 10.41
C ILE A 20 1.05 -1.73 11.12
N ALA A 21 -0.25 -2.00 11.04
CA ALA A 21 -0.81 -3.30 11.35
C ALA A 21 -0.61 -4.27 10.19
N ARG A 22 -0.40 -5.55 10.53
CA ARG A 22 -0.22 -6.64 9.58
C ARG A 22 -1.23 -7.72 9.91
N GLN A 23 -2.17 -7.96 9.00
CA GLN A 23 -3.11 -9.06 9.12
C GLN A 23 -2.60 -10.26 8.33
N PRO A 24 -2.30 -11.40 8.96
CA PRO A 24 -1.86 -12.59 8.23
C PRO A 24 -2.99 -13.14 7.36
N ILE A 25 -2.64 -13.52 6.14
CA ILE A 25 -3.46 -14.32 5.24
C ILE A 25 -2.89 -15.74 5.28
N VAL A 26 -3.75 -16.71 5.56
CA VAL A 26 -3.35 -18.12 5.72
C VAL A 26 -3.98 -19.01 4.65
N ASP A 27 -3.29 -20.09 4.30
CA ASP A 27 -3.84 -21.16 3.48
C ASP A 27 -4.77 -22.11 4.29
N ALA A 28 -5.26 -23.16 3.64
CA ALA A 28 -6.13 -24.16 4.27
C ALA A 28 -5.46 -24.92 5.42
N GLN A 29 -4.14 -24.95 5.47
CA GLN A 29 -3.32 -25.59 6.50
C GLN A 29 -2.95 -24.63 7.64
N ARG A 30 -3.44 -23.38 7.59
CA ARG A 30 -3.12 -22.29 8.53
C ARG A 30 -1.68 -21.82 8.46
N THR A 31 -0.99 -22.10 7.35
CA THR A 31 0.34 -21.52 7.08
C THR A 31 0.15 -20.10 6.57
N ILE A 32 0.92 -19.16 7.10
CA ILE A 32 0.91 -17.77 6.63
C ILE A 32 1.51 -17.74 5.22
N VAL A 33 0.76 -17.20 4.27
CA VAL A 33 1.18 -17.08 2.86
C VAL A 33 1.39 -15.62 2.44
N ALA A 34 0.73 -14.68 3.11
CA ALA A 34 0.81 -13.25 2.82
C ALA A 34 0.40 -12.40 4.03
N TYR A 35 0.58 -11.09 3.94
CA TYR A 35 0.08 -10.12 4.90
C TYR A 35 -0.70 -9.00 4.21
N GLU A 36 -1.82 -8.59 4.79
CA GLU A 36 -2.47 -7.33 4.44
C GLU A 36 -2.00 -6.22 5.38
N LEU A 37 -1.63 -5.08 4.79
CA LEU A 37 -1.11 -3.93 5.52
C LEU A 37 -2.21 -2.91 5.80
N PHE A 38 -2.24 -2.41 7.04
CA PHE A 38 -3.17 -1.39 7.50
C PHE A 38 -2.42 -0.24 8.16
N ASN A 39 -2.85 0.99 7.88
CA ASN A 39 -2.40 2.17 8.59
C ASN A 39 -3.28 2.39 9.82
N LEU A 40 -2.72 2.23 11.03
CA LEU A 40 -3.45 2.40 12.29
C LEU A 40 -3.62 3.86 12.71
N ASN A 41 -2.92 4.80 12.06
CA ASN A 41 -2.91 6.21 12.45
C ASN A 41 -4.09 7.01 11.85
N ARG A 42 -5.01 6.36 11.12
CA ARG A 42 -6.18 7.01 10.51
C ARG A 42 -7.42 6.11 10.51
N ALA A 43 -8.59 6.75 10.48
CA ALA A 43 -9.86 6.07 10.24
C ALA A 43 -9.88 5.44 8.84
N VAL A 44 -10.53 4.27 8.73
CA VAL A 44 -10.61 3.39 7.54
C VAL A 44 -11.04 4.10 6.23
N HIS A 45 -11.57 5.31 6.30
CA HIS A 45 -12.08 6.07 5.15
C HIS A 45 -11.11 7.10 4.55
N GLU A 46 -9.98 7.40 5.19
CA GLU A 46 -9.00 8.40 4.69
C GLU A 46 -7.82 7.76 3.97
N HIS A 47 -8.07 6.99 2.90
CA HIS A 47 -6.98 6.54 2.03
C HIS A 47 -6.84 7.48 0.84
N SER A 48 -5.62 7.95 0.63
CA SER A 48 -5.18 8.70 -0.54
C SER A 48 -3.95 8.01 -1.14
N SER A 49 -3.60 8.33 -2.39
CA SER A 49 -2.36 7.87 -3.02
C SER A 49 -1.12 8.19 -2.17
N ALA A 50 -1.09 9.36 -1.54
CA ALA A 50 -0.02 9.77 -0.65
C ALA A 50 0.07 8.88 0.60
N SER A 51 -1.06 8.57 1.24
CA SER A 51 -1.05 7.70 2.43
C SER A 51 -0.71 6.26 2.09
N ASP A 52 -1.17 5.75 0.96
CA ASP A 52 -0.89 4.38 0.50
C ASP A 52 0.60 4.26 0.15
N LEU A 53 1.19 5.27 -0.50
CA LEU A 53 2.63 5.34 -0.75
C LEU A 53 3.42 5.44 0.56
N SER A 54 3.02 6.31 1.49
CA SER A 54 3.70 6.41 2.78
C SER A 54 3.61 5.10 3.56
N LEU A 55 2.48 4.40 3.52
CA LEU A 55 2.33 3.07 4.12
C LEU A 55 3.26 2.05 3.45
N ALA A 56 3.28 2.00 2.12
CA ALA A 56 4.09 1.07 1.36
C ALA A 56 5.60 1.33 1.54
N LEU A 57 6.04 2.60 1.49
CA LEU A 57 7.42 2.99 1.73
C LEU A 57 7.84 2.74 3.18
N ASN A 58 6.97 3.00 4.16
CA ASN A 58 7.27 2.67 5.55
C ASN A 58 7.32 1.15 5.75
N ALA A 59 6.44 0.39 5.09
CA ALA A 59 6.51 -1.07 5.11
C ALA A 59 7.83 -1.56 4.49
N VAL A 60 8.27 -0.97 3.37
CA VAL A 60 9.55 -1.27 2.72
C VAL A 60 10.73 -0.86 3.61
N ALA A 61 10.73 0.33 4.19
CA ALA A 61 11.79 0.82 5.08
C ALA A 61 11.88 0.00 6.37
N GLN A 62 10.74 -0.36 6.97
CA GLN A 62 10.68 -1.29 8.11
C GLN A 62 11.01 -2.73 7.69
N SER A 63 10.84 -3.10 6.42
CA SER A 63 11.17 -4.43 5.89
C SER A 63 12.67 -4.72 5.72
N GLY A 64 13.54 -3.74 6.06
CA GLY A 64 14.92 -4.02 6.43
C GLY A 64 15.03 -4.99 7.64
N ALA A 65 13.93 -5.21 8.34
CA ALA A 65 13.71 -6.24 9.35
C ALA A 65 12.63 -7.24 8.83
N PRO A 66 12.63 -8.52 9.26
CA PRO A 66 12.22 -9.80 8.63
C PRO A 66 11.11 -9.96 7.56
N LEU A 67 10.39 -8.93 7.12
CA LEU A 67 9.32 -8.99 6.12
C LEU A 67 9.81 -9.45 4.74
N TRP A 68 10.89 -8.86 4.21
CA TRP A 68 11.44 -9.31 2.93
C TRP A 68 12.12 -10.68 3.03
N ALA A 69 12.71 -10.97 4.19
CA ALA A 69 13.30 -12.28 4.48
C ALA A 69 12.26 -13.40 4.51
N SER A 70 10.99 -13.08 4.79
CA SER A 70 9.89 -14.04 4.83
C SER A 70 9.36 -14.46 3.44
N HIS A 71 9.76 -13.77 2.37
CA HIS A 71 9.28 -13.99 1.00
C HIS A 71 7.76 -13.96 0.79
N HIS A 72 6.99 -13.50 1.79
CA HIS A 72 5.54 -13.39 1.70
C HIS A 72 5.09 -12.17 0.89
N ASP A 73 3.92 -12.31 0.27
CA ASP A 73 3.30 -11.22 -0.47
C ASP A 73 2.66 -10.20 0.48
N LEU A 74 2.67 -8.93 0.08
CA LEU A 74 2.08 -7.82 0.82
C LEU A 74 0.88 -7.27 0.04
N PHE A 75 -0.28 -7.29 0.67
CA PHE A 75 -1.51 -6.71 0.15
C PHE A 75 -1.58 -5.25 0.60
N LEU A 76 -1.56 -4.34 -0.37
CA LEU A 76 -1.67 -2.90 -0.16
C LEU A 76 -3.08 -2.44 -0.55
N ASN A 77 -3.82 -1.90 0.42
CA ASN A 77 -5.10 -1.28 0.15
C ASN A 77 -4.93 -0.01 -0.68
N THR A 78 -5.80 0.19 -1.66
CA THR A 78 -5.86 1.44 -2.41
C THR A 78 -7.28 1.78 -2.86
N VAL A 79 -7.51 3.09 -3.04
CA VAL A 79 -8.71 3.64 -3.67
C VAL A 79 -8.52 3.74 -5.18
N PRO A 80 -9.59 3.75 -5.99
CA PRO A 80 -9.47 3.85 -7.45
C PRO A 80 -8.63 5.04 -7.93
N GLN A 81 -8.72 6.19 -7.26
CA GLN A 81 -7.94 7.38 -7.55
C GLN A 81 -6.44 7.21 -7.26
N GLY A 82 -6.07 6.25 -6.41
CA GLY A 82 -4.69 5.92 -6.05
C GLY A 82 -3.98 5.01 -7.06
N LEU A 83 -4.70 4.46 -8.03
CA LEU A 83 -4.13 3.56 -9.04
C LEU A 83 -3.23 4.27 -10.06
N VAL A 84 -3.33 5.60 -10.15
CA VAL A 84 -2.58 6.42 -11.10
C VAL A 84 -1.45 7.15 -10.37
N GLY A 85 -0.27 7.18 -10.99
CA GLY A 85 0.89 7.97 -10.54
C GLY A 85 2.20 7.19 -10.51
N ASP A 86 3.29 7.93 -10.39
CA ASP A 86 4.66 7.40 -10.51
C ASP A 86 5.13 6.71 -9.23
N HIS A 87 4.40 6.85 -8.14
CA HIS A 87 4.72 6.27 -6.85
C HIS A 87 4.84 4.73 -6.86
N TRP A 88 4.16 4.08 -7.80
CA TRP A 88 4.27 2.64 -8.06
C TRP A 88 5.65 2.21 -8.61
N GLU A 89 6.46 3.13 -9.16
CA GLU A 89 7.80 2.82 -9.70
C GLU A 89 8.81 2.43 -8.61
N PHE A 90 8.57 2.90 -7.38
CA PHE A 90 9.45 2.64 -6.24
C PHE A 90 9.07 1.36 -5.48
N LEU A 91 7.98 0.69 -5.89
CA LEU A 91 7.48 -0.49 -5.21
C LEU A 91 7.91 -1.78 -5.93
N PRO A 92 8.33 -2.80 -5.18
CA PRO A 92 8.75 -4.07 -5.76
C PRO A 92 7.56 -4.93 -6.18
N ALA A 93 7.12 -4.77 -7.43
CA ALA A 93 5.91 -5.39 -7.97
C ALA A 93 5.78 -6.90 -7.70
N LYS A 94 6.90 -7.64 -7.70
CA LYS A 94 6.94 -9.09 -7.42
C LYS A 94 6.25 -9.46 -6.10
N HIS A 95 6.44 -8.67 -5.05
CA HIS A 95 5.97 -8.98 -3.70
C HIS A 95 4.74 -8.16 -3.28
N ILE A 96 4.20 -7.35 -4.20
CA ILE A 96 3.05 -6.49 -3.92
C ILE A 96 1.81 -6.99 -4.65
N VAL A 97 0.72 -7.13 -3.88
CA VAL A 97 -0.64 -7.30 -4.40
C VAL A 97 -1.42 -6.02 -4.12
N VAL A 98 -1.89 -5.36 -5.17
CA VAL A 98 -2.68 -4.13 -5.06
C VAL A 98 -4.15 -4.51 -4.82
N LYS A 99 -4.65 -4.20 -3.63
CA LYS A 99 -6.03 -4.48 -3.20
C LYS A 99 -6.89 -3.24 -3.42
N VAL A 100 -7.73 -3.29 -4.44
CA VAL A 100 -8.53 -2.15 -4.89
C VAL A 100 -9.92 -2.18 -4.27
N ARG A 101 -10.32 -1.07 -3.65
CA ARG A 101 -11.66 -0.91 -3.07
C ARG A 101 -12.72 -0.78 -4.16
N HIS A 102 -13.95 -1.18 -3.82
CA HIS A 102 -15.07 -1.11 -4.75
C HIS A 102 -15.36 0.34 -5.17
N LEU A 103 -15.81 0.51 -6.42
CA LEU A 103 -16.32 1.79 -6.91
C LEU A 103 -17.76 1.99 -6.43
N PRO A 104 -18.06 3.02 -5.62
CA PRO A 104 -19.43 3.27 -5.18
C PRO A 104 -20.33 3.61 -6.37
N GLY A 105 -21.54 3.04 -6.38
CA GLY A 105 -22.57 3.34 -7.39
C GLY A 105 -22.32 2.76 -8.79
N HIS A 106 -21.25 1.98 -8.99
CA HIS A 106 -20.96 1.26 -10.25
C HIS A 106 -21.06 2.13 -11.52
N ASN A 107 -20.62 3.38 -11.46
CA ASN A 107 -20.65 4.29 -12.60
C ASN A 107 -19.84 3.71 -13.80
N PRO A 108 -20.43 3.56 -15.00
CA PRO A 108 -19.75 2.93 -16.13
C PRO A 108 -18.45 3.63 -16.56
N GLN A 109 -18.42 4.97 -16.54
CA GLN A 109 -17.23 5.73 -16.91
C GLN A 109 -16.11 5.52 -15.89
N ALA A 110 -16.44 5.60 -14.59
CA ALA A 110 -15.47 5.35 -13.53
C ALA A 110 -14.91 3.91 -13.57
N ILE A 111 -15.75 2.93 -13.95
CA ILE A 111 -15.32 1.54 -14.17
C ILE A 111 -14.33 1.47 -15.34
N ALA A 112 -14.64 2.11 -16.47
CA ALA A 112 -13.76 2.13 -17.65
C ALA A 112 -12.40 2.77 -17.32
N ASP A 113 -12.41 3.92 -16.66
CA ASP A 113 -11.20 4.64 -16.27
C ASP A 113 -10.34 3.81 -15.29
N THR A 114 -10.99 3.18 -14.30
CA THR A 114 -10.34 2.29 -13.34
C THR A 114 -9.74 1.07 -14.04
N ALA A 115 -10.44 0.49 -15.02
CA ALA A 115 -9.97 -0.66 -15.77
C ALA A 115 -8.67 -0.35 -16.54
N VAL A 116 -8.53 0.85 -17.10
CA VAL A 116 -7.29 1.31 -17.75
C VAL A 116 -6.14 1.38 -16.73
N ALA A 117 -6.38 1.95 -15.55
CA ALA A 117 -5.36 2.04 -14.51
C ALA A 117 -4.92 0.65 -13.99
N LEU A 118 -5.87 -0.26 -13.78
CA LEU A 118 -5.59 -1.65 -13.41
C LEU A 118 -4.75 -2.37 -14.49
N ALA A 119 -5.08 -2.18 -15.77
CA ALA A 119 -4.32 -2.76 -16.87
C ALA A 119 -2.87 -2.26 -16.90
N ASN A 120 -2.65 -0.96 -16.64
CA ASN A 120 -1.31 -0.39 -16.55
C ASN A 120 -0.49 -1.00 -15.40
N LEU A 121 -1.06 -1.11 -14.19
CA LEU A 121 -0.38 -1.75 -13.06
C LEU A 121 -0.05 -3.23 -13.35
N LYS A 122 -0.95 -3.96 -14.00
CA LYS A 122 -0.70 -5.34 -14.42
C LYS A 122 0.46 -5.44 -15.41
N GLN A 123 0.56 -4.54 -16.38
CA GLN A 123 1.68 -4.48 -17.32
C GLN A 123 3.02 -4.20 -16.63
N ARG A 124 2.98 -3.45 -15.52
CA ARG A 124 4.14 -3.18 -14.65
C ARG A 124 4.50 -4.34 -13.71
N GLY A 125 3.79 -5.46 -13.80
CA GLY A 125 4.09 -6.69 -13.05
C GLY A 125 3.39 -6.80 -11.69
N PHE A 126 2.51 -5.86 -11.34
CA PHE A 126 1.74 -5.94 -10.10
C PHE A 126 0.64 -6.99 -10.21
N ARG A 127 0.38 -7.70 -9.12
CA ARG A 127 -0.82 -8.53 -8.96
C ARG A 127 -1.94 -7.69 -8.37
N LEU A 128 -3.18 -8.02 -8.74
CA LEU A 128 -4.36 -7.25 -8.39
C LEU A 128 -5.33 -8.12 -7.59
N CYS A 129 -5.96 -7.53 -6.58
CA CYS A 129 -7.06 -8.09 -5.81
C CYS A 129 -8.19 -7.08 -5.76
N LEU A 130 -9.43 -7.53 -5.97
CA LEU A 130 -10.62 -6.68 -5.84
C LEU A 130 -11.28 -6.99 -4.51
N HIS A 131 -11.53 -5.95 -3.72
CA HIS A 131 -12.30 -6.09 -2.49
C HIS A 131 -13.75 -6.45 -2.83
N HIS A 132 -14.28 -7.51 -2.20
CA HIS A 132 -15.70 -7.85 -2.29
C HIS A 132 -16.47 -7.13 -1.18
N THR A 133 -17.64 -6.59 -1.49
CA THR A 133 -18.62 -6.12 -0.50
C THR A 133 -19.89 -6.93 -0.66
#